data_AF-A0A256G395-F1
#
_entry.id   AF-A0A256G395-F1
#
_cell.length_a   1.000
_cell.length_b   1.000
_cell.length_c   1.000
_cell.angle_alpha   90.00
_cell.angle_beta   90.00
_cell.angle_gamma   90.00
#
_symmetry.space_group_name_H-M   'P 1'
#
loop_
_entity.id
_entity.type
_entity.pdbx_description
1 polymer ?
#
loop_
_entity_poly.entity_id
_entity_poly.type
_entity_poly.pdbx_seq_one_letter_code
_entity_poly.pdbx_strand_id
1 'polypeptide(L)'
;MDAYLELRTHAARRLWRSLQGRAPGPDFRAIPAQLREWHILSLRALDARLRGESYRAIAEVLLGFRGTKEDWEIDPRKNKARRLVAHGIKMMRGGYRLLLHYPIKPGDGRRG
;
A
#
# COMPACT_ATOMS: atom_id res chain seq x y z
N MET A 1 19.45 -13.45 16.83
CA MET A 1 19.42 -11.98 17.03
C MET A 1 18.06 -11.47 16.52
N ASP A 2 17.35 -10.63 17.27
CA ASP A 2 16.01 -10.13 16.87
C ASP A 2 16.11 -9.28 15.59
N ALA A 3 15.54 -9.78 14.48
CA ALA A 3 15.57 -9.12 13.17
C ALA A 3 14.92 -7.72 13.16
N TYR A 4 14.15 -7.38 14.21
CA TYR A 4 13.45 -6.11 14.35
C TYR A 4 14.08 -5.15 15.37
N LEU A 5 15.19 -5.53 16.03
CA LEU A 5 15.81 -4.71 17.08
C LEU A 5 16.18 -3.31 16.58
N GLU A 6 16.87 -3.22 15.43
CA GLU A 6 17.25 -1.93 14.84
C GLU A 6 16.03 -1.06 14.51
N LEU A 7 14.96 -1.68 14.00
CA LEU A 7 13.73 -1.00 13.64
C LEU A 7 13.03 -0.43 14.87
N ARG A 8 12.93 -1.21 15.96
CA ARG A 8 12.33 -0.78 17.22
C ARG A 8 13.15 0.33 17.87
N THR A 9 14.47 0.21 17.90
CA THR A 9 15.37 1.23 18.47
C THR A 9 15.26 2.55 17.70
N HIS A 10 15.20 2.51 16.37
CA HIS A 10 15.01 3.72 15.57
C HIS A 10 13.64 4.36 15.83
N ALA A 11 12.57 3.56 15.83
CA ALA A 11 11.22 4.05 16.09
C ALA A 11 11.10 4.69 17.48
N ALA A 12 11.66 4.06 18.52
CA ALA A 12 11.67 4.58 19.88
C ALA A 12 12.44 5.91 19.97
N ARG A 13 13.60 6.02 19.29
CA ARG A 13 14.37 7.26 19.23
C ARG A 13 13.60 8.40 18.57
N ARG A 14 12.88 8.13 17.48
CA ARG A 14 12.05 9.15 16.81
C ARG A 14 10.90 9.59 17.70
N LEU A 15 10.19 8.64 18.31
CA LEU A 15 9.10 8.94 19.23
C LEU A 15 9.59 9.82 20.39
N TRP A 16 10.70 9.44 21.02
CA TRP A 16 11.30 10.23 22.08
C TRP A 16 11.62 11.66 21.63
N ARG A 17 12.24 11.83 20.46
CA ARG A 17 12.54 13.19 19.93
C ARG A 17 11.28 14.02 19.74
N SER A 18 10.22 13.44 19.17
CA SER A 18 8.94 14.12 18.98
C SER A 18 8.30 14.53 20.30
N LEU A 19 8.31 13.65 21.31
CA LEU A 19 7.80 13.95 22.65
C LEU A 19 8.57 15.09 23.34
N GLN A 20 9.85 15.28 22.98
CA GLN A 20 10.68 16.38 23.47
C GLN A 20 10.56 17.65 22.60
N GLY A 21 9.57 17.75 21.72
CA GLY A 21 9.36 18.91 20.83
C GLY A 21 10.42 19.07 19.75
N ARG A 22 11.25 18.04 19.51
CA ARG A 22 12.32 18.07 18.50
C ARG A 22 11.84 17.44 17.20
N ALA A 23 12.45 17.84 16.09
CA ALA A 23 12.25 17.16 14.81
C ALA A 23 12.54 15.65 14.98
N PRO A 24 11.63 14.75 14.53
CA PRO A 24 11.75 13.30 14.72
C PRO A 24 13.03 12.71 14.14
N GLY A 25 13.64 13.39 13.17
CA GLY A 25 14.77 12.89 12.38
C GLY A 25 14.30 12.14 11.13
N PRO A 26 15.24 11.71 10.28
CA PRO A 26 14.94 11.09 9.00
C PRO A 26 14.12 9.80 9.17
N ASP A 27 13.27 9.52 8.18
CA ASP A 27 12.56 8.25 8.09
C ASP A 27 13.57 7.12 7.93
N PHE A 28 13.54 6.16 8.85
CA PHE A 28 14.31 4.93 8.72
C PHE A 28 13.59 4.05 7.72
N ARG A 29 14.13 4.05 6.51
CA ARG A 29 13.65 3.25 5.37
C ARG A 29 12.34 3.77 4.77
N ALA A 30 12.40 4.99 4.23
CA ALA A 30 11.31 5.60 3.48
C ALA A 30 10.82 4.68 2.35
N ILE A 31 9.53 4.37 2.37
CA ILE A 31 8.86 3.66 1.27
C ILE A 31 9.01 4.51 0.00
N PRO A 32 9.50 3.95 -1.12
CA PRO A 32 9.60 4.66 -2.39
C PRO A 32 8.26 5.29 -2.76
N ALA A 33 8.28 6.52 -3.28
CA ALA A 33 7.06 7.30 -3.55
C ALA A 33 6.05 6.53 -4.42
N GLN A 34 6.53 5.80 -5.44
CA GLN A 34 5.69 4.97 -6.30
C GLN A 34 5.01 3.82 -5.56
N LEU A 35 5.72 3.17 -4.63
CA LEU A 35 5.15 2.08 -3.82
C LEU A 35 4.14 2.63 -2.81
N ARG A 36 4.41 3.80 -2.22
CA ARG A 36 3.46 4.51 -1.36
C ARG A 36 2.18 4.84 -2.14
N GLU A 37 2.30 5.40 -3.33
CA GLU A 37 1.16 5.72 -4.20
C GLU A 37 0.35 4.48 -4.57
N TRP A 38 1.04 3.36 -4.88
CA TRP A 38 0.38 2.08 -5.12
C TRP A 38 -0.48 1.63 -3.93
N HIS A 39 0.04 1.72 -2.70
CA HIS A 39 -0.73 1.38 -1.50
C HIS A 39 -1.93 2.31 -1.28
N ILE A 40 -1.76 3.61 -1.50
CA ILE A 40 -2.84 4.60 -1.39
C ILE A 40 -3.95 4.30 -2.39
N LEU A 41 -3.61 4.10 -3.66
CA LEU A 41 -4.60 3.79 -4.70
C LEU A 41 -5.31 2.47 -4.43
N SER A 42 -4.61 1.46 -3.92
CA SER A 42 -5.22 0.18 -3.56
C SER A 42 -6.18 0.29 -2.39
N LEU A 43 -5.89 1.13 -1.39
CA LEU A 43 -6.82 1.41 -0.31
C LEU A 43 -8.08 2.12 -0.83
N ARG A 44 -7.93 3.15 -1.65
CA ARG A 44 -9.07 3.86 -2.27
C ARG A 44 -9.90 2.93 -3.17
N ALA A 45 -9.26 2.04 -3.91
CA ALA A 45 -9.96 1.06 -4.76
C ALA A 45 -10.70 0.00 -3.92
N LEU A 46 -10.12 -0.46 -2.80
CA LEU A 46 -10.80 -1.33 -1.84
C LEU A 46 -12.06 -0.65 -1.29
N ASP A 47 -11.91 0.59 -0.82
CA ASP A 47 -13.01 1.37 -0.27
C ASP A 47 -14.18 1.53 -1.26
N ALA A 48 -13.88 1.81 -2.52
CA ALA A 48 -14.90 1.85 -3.57
C ALA A 48 -15.53 0.47 -3.78
N ARG A 49 -14.72 -0.59 -3.85
CA ARG A 49 -15.22 -1.95 -4.09
C ARG A 49 -16.13 -2.45 -2.96
N LEU A 50 -15.82 -2.11 -1.71
CA LEU A 50 -16.63 -2.43 -0.53
C LEU A 50 -17.97 -1.69 -0.52
N ARG A 51 -18.06 -0.53 -1.19
CA ARG A 51 -19.32 0.19 -1.43
C ARG A 51 -20.10 -0.33 -2.64
N GLY A 52 -19.64 -1.39 -3.30
CA GLY A 52 -20.31 -1.98 -4.47
C GLY A 52 -19.94 -1.34 -5.81
N GLU A 53 -18.99 -0.40 -5.83
CA GLU A 53 -18.58 0.26 -7.08
C GLU A 53 -17.96 -0.71 -8.08
N SER A 54 -18.21 -0.42 -9.37
CA SER A 54 -17.68 -1.21 -10.47
C SER A 54 -16.18 -0.91 -10.70
N TYR A 55 -15.45 -1.87 -11.30
CA TYR A 55 -14.06 -1.63 -11.71
C TYR A 55 -13.92 -0.48 -12.70
N ARG A 56 -14.95 -0.23 -13.52
CA ARG A 56 -14.99 0.89 -14.45
C ARG A 56 -15.06 2.22 -13.69
N ALA A 57 -15.99 2.36 -12.75
CA ALA A 57 -16.10 3.55 -11.89
C ALA A 57 -14.79 3.83 -11.14
N ILE A 58 -14.15 2.77 -10.61
CA ILE A 58 -12.83 2.87 -9.99
C ILE A 58 -11.78 3.39 -10.97
N ALA A 59 -11.76 2.91 -12.21
CA ALA A 59 -10.81 3.36 -13.23
C ALA A 59 -11.09 4.80 -13.70
N GLU A 60 -12.35 5.22 -13.78
CA GLU A 60 -12.72 6.59 -14.14
C GLU A 60 -12.21 7.59 -13.11
N VAL A 61 -12.37 7.29 -11.82
CA VAL A 61 -11.99 8.20 -10.73
C VAL A 61 -10.49 8.11 -10.40
N LEU A 62 -9.92 6.91 -10.33
CA LEU A 62 -8.54 6.72 -9.84
C LEU A 62 -7.49 6.61 -10.95
N LEU A 63 -7.89 6.22 -12.16
CA LEU A 63 -6.96 5.94 -13.27
C LEU A 63 -7.19 6.83 -14.51
N GLY A 64 -8.14 7.77 -14.42
CA GLY A 64 -8.48 8.70 -15.49
C GLY A 64 -9.04 8.02 -16.73
N PHE A 65 -9.72 6.87 -16.59
CA PHE A 65 -10.43 6.28 -17.72
C PHE A 65 -11.56 7.21 -18.18
N ARG A 66 -11.65 7.46 -19.48
CA ARG A 66 -12.74 8.15 -20.15
C ARG A 66 -12.99 7.42 -21.46
N GLY A 67 -14.21 6.96 -21.68
CA GLY A 67 -14.53 6.17 -22.86
C GLY A 67 -15.92 5.52 -22.77
N THR A 68 -16.30 4.91 -23.87
CA THR A 68 -17.51 4.12 -24.03
C THR A 68 -17.39 2.77 -23.32
N LYS A 69 -18.43 1.94 -23.42
CA LYS A 69 -18.39 0.57 -22.89
C LYS A 69 -17.42 -0.30 -23.69
N GLU A 70 -17.33 -0.06 -24.99
CA GLU A 70 -16.48 -0.77 -25.93
C GLU A 70 -15.00 -0.45 -25.65
N ASP A 71 -14.70 0.83 -25.41
CA ASP A 71 -13.35 1.26 -24.98
C ASP A 71 -12.93 0.56 -23.68
N TRP A 72 -13.86 0.44 -22.72
CA TRP A 72 -13.59 -0.19 -21.44
C TRP A 72 -13.20 -1.67 -21.58
N GLU A 73 -13.75 -2.38 -22.56
CA GLU A 73 -13.51 -3.82 -22.68
C GLU A 73 -12.05 -4.14 -23.00
N ILE A 74 -11.38 -3.27 -23.76
CA ILE A 74 -9.99 -3.43 -24.19
C ILE A 74 -8.99 -2.55 -23.43
N ASP A 75 -9.44 -1.58 -22.62
CA ASP A 75 -8.54 -0.63 -21.95
C ASP A 75 -7.69 -1.30 -20.83
N PRO A 76 -6.35 -1.09 -20.81
CA PRO A 76 -5.46 -1.68 -19.81
C PRO A 76 -5.74 -1.25 -18.35
N ARG A 77 -6.41 -0.11 -18.14
CA ARG A 77 -6.84 0.38 -16.82
C ARG A 77 -7.82 -0.58 -16.16
N LYS A 78 -8.56 -1.38 -16.94
CA LYS A 78 -9.42 -2.46 -16.42
C LYS A 78 -8.63 -3.46 -15.58
N ASN A 79 -7.50 -3.92 -16.11
CA ASN A 79 -6.62 -4.84 -15.38
C ASN A 79 -5.90 -4.13 -14.23
N LYS A 80 -5.53 -2.86 -14.39
CA LYS A 80 -4.92 -2.08 -13.30
C LYS A 80 -5.89 -1.88 -12.13
N ALA A 81 -7.16 -1.55 -12.37
CA ALA A 81 -8.19 -1.44 -11.35
C ALA A 81 -8.42 -2.77 -10.60
N ARG A 82 -8.49 -3.89 -11.33
CA ARG A 82 -8.55 -5.23 -10.71
C ARG A 82 -7.37 -5.52 -9.80
N ARG A 83 -6.15 -5.19 -10.23
CA ARG A 83 -4.94 -5.36 -9.41
C ARG A 83 -4.95 -4.47 -8.17
N LEU A 84 -5.40 -3.22 -8.28
CA LEU A 84 -5.53 -2.31 -7.14
C LEU A 84 -6.48 -2.87 -6.09
N VAL A 85 -7.66 -3.33 -6.51
CA VAL A 85 -8.66 -3.94 -5.61
C VAL A 85 -8.13 -5.23 -4.99
N ALA A 86 -7.56 -6.15 -5.79
CA ALA A 86 -7.02 -7.41 -5.29
C ALA A 86 -5.90 -7.18 -4.26
N HIS A 87 -5.02 -6.20 -4.52
CA HIS A 87 -3.99 -5.81 -3.56
C HIS A 87 -4.61 -5.20 -2.29
N GLY A 88 -5.59 -4.30 -2.41
CA GLY A 88 -6.31 -3.75 -1.26
C GLY A 88 -6.94 -4.84 -0.38
N ILE A 89 -7.61 -5.83 -0.97
CA ILE A 89 -8.18 -6.98 -0.24
C ILE A 89 -7.09 -7.77 0.47
N LYS A 90 -5.96 -8.04 -0.19
CA LYS A 90 -4.81 -8.73 0.42
C LYS A 90 -4.27 -7.95 1.62
N MET A 91 -4.15 -6.62 1.49
CA MET A 91 -3.70 -5.75 2.55
C MET A 91 -4.64 -5.79 3.75
N MET A 92 -5.96 -5.67 3.52
CA MET A 92 -7.00 -5.77 4.56
C MET A 92 -6.96 -7.11 5.30
N ARG A 93 -6.72 -8.22 4.58
CA ARG A 93 -6.63 -9.58 5.14
C ARG A 93 -5.28 -9.89 5.80
N GLY A 94 -4.69 -8.90 6.50
CA GLY A 94 -3.45 -9.06 7.26
C GLY A 94 -2.16 -8.74 6.50
N GLY A 95 -2.22 -8.52 5.17
CA GLY A 95 -1.05 -8.11 4.38
C GLY A 95 -0.44 -6.78 4.82
N TYR A 96 -1.21 -5.89 5.46
CA TYR A 96 -0.74 -4.62 6.00
C TYR A 96 0.40 -4.77 7.01
N ARG A 97 0.51 -5.91 7.71
CA ARG A 97 1.57 -6.16 8.69
C ARG A 97 2.97 -6.11 8.07
N LEU A 98 3.09 -6.42 6.77
CA LEU A 98 4.36 -6.30 6.04
C LEU A 98 4.86 -4.85 5.95
N LEU A 99 3.97 -3.85 5.99
CA LEU A 99 4.36 -2.44 6.00
C LEU A 99 5.05 -2.04 7.31
N LEU A 100 4.69 -2.69 8.42
CA LEU A 100 5.29 -2.42 9.73
C LEU A 100 6.76 -2.86 9.80
N HIS A 101 7.17 -3.73 8.88
CA HIS A 101 8.50 -4.32 8.83
C HIS A 101 9.31 -3.84 7.63
N TYR A 102 8.76 -2.97 6.77
CA TYR A 102 9.42 -2.53 5.54
C TYR A 102 10.82 -1.93 5.83
N PRO A 103 11.86 -2.26 5.03
CA PRO A 103 11.88 -3.10 3.84
C PRO A 103 12.29 -4.54 4.17
N ILE A 104 12.25 -4.95 5.44
CA ILE A 104 12.61 -6.29 5.87
C ILE A 104 11.61 -7.24 5.21
N LYS A 105 12.04 -7.87 4.12
CA LYS A 105 11.39 -9.08 3.63
C LYS A 105 11.68 -10.12 4.71
N PRO A 106 10.67 -10.66 5.41
CA PRO A 106 10.92 -11.89 6.16
C PRO A 106 11.51 -12.87 5.14
N GLY A 107 12.67 -13.43 5.45
CA GLY A 107 13.35 -14.39 4.58
C GLY A 107 12.34 -15.44 4.10
N ASP A 108 12.44 -15.82 2.83
CA ASP A 108 11.57 -16.76 2.14
C ASP A 108 11.48 -18.09 2.92
N GLY A 109 10.58 -18.12 3.90
CA GLY A 109 10.34 -19.24 4.80
C GLY A 109 9.33 -20.21 4.23
N ARG A 110 9.31 -20.40 2.90
CA ARG A 110 8.69 -21.57 2.29
C ARG A 110 9.77 -22.64 2.07
N ARG A 111 9.94 -23.48 3.09
CA ARG A 111 10.24 -24.90 2.92
C ARG A 111 9.19 -25.66 3.72
N GLY A 112 8.56 -26.64 3.09
CA GLY A 112 7.50 -27.48 3.66
C GLY A 112 6.21 -27.32 2.89
#